data_AF-A0AAV2K4H5-F1
#
_entry.id   AF-A0AAV2K4H5-F1
#
_cell.length_a   1.000
_cell.length_b   1.000
_cell.length_c   1.000
_cell.angle_alpha   90.00
_cell.angle_beta   90.00
_cell.angle_gamma   90.00
#
_symmetry.space_group_name_H-M   'P 1'
#
loop_
_entity.id
_entity.type
_entity.pdbx_description
1 polymer ?
#
loop_
_entity_poly.entity_id
_entity_poly.type
_entity_poly.pdbx_seq_one_letter_code
_entity_poly.pdbx_strand_id
1 'polypeptide(L)'
;MSSIPAAQAVHFNACPPPPFVNFDPPAPSQSPPLPRTYTELTAESSHGSHSVILKEVLTKLEMVLQQNDTILRILQHQATPPGLEEAIDLPLADLPQLLAMEDKLGSPEFRCSLTNYLGTIGGTNVQDTTSRILKKILSHSLAQKMNWRGVNGKTALATLHLRKVVVGAVRKNPIIGFTTEAEVEDKMKRWLQLSADREGGRKRRLLAKEGLGL
;
A
#
# COMPACT_ATOMS: atom_id res chain seq x y z
N MET A 1 42.40 22.69 28.39
CA MET A 1 43.30 21.78 27.64
C MET A 1 42.65 20.42 27.60
N SER A 2 42.03 20.07 26.47
CA SER A 2 41.54 18.71 26.20
C SER A 2 41.29 18.60 24.71
N SER A 3 42.24 17.95 24.05
CA SER A 3 42.43 17.81 22.62
C SER A 3 41.31 17.04 21.91
N ILE A 4 40.95 17.50 20.72
CA ILE A 4 40.10 16.80 19.74
C ILE A 4 41.03 15.94 18.85
N PRO A 5 40.75 14.64 18.62
CA PRO A 5 41.58 13.83 17.72
C PRO A 5 41.20 14.08 16.25
N ALA A 6 42.23 14.23 15.42
CA ALA A 6 42.16 14.43 13.98
C ALA A 6 41.75 13.12 13.27
N ALA A 7 40.71 13.19 12.44
CA ALA A 7 40.33 12.12 11.53
C ALA A 7 41.27 12.10 10.31
N GLN A 8 41.80 10.92 10.01
CA GLN A 8 42.79 10.65 8.97
C GLN A 8 42.23 10.91 7.57
N ALA A 9 42.99 11.66 6.76
CA ALA A 9 42.76 11.84 5.35
C ALA A 9 43.16 10.58 4.57
N VAL A 10 42.23 10.05 3.78
CA VAL A 10 42.46 8.96 2.84
C VAL A 10 43.31 9.46 1.66
N HIS A 11 44.46 8.81 1.46
CA HIS A 11 45.41 9.09 0.40
C HIS A 11 44.82 8.63 -0.95
N PHE A 12 44.47 9.56 -1.84
CA PHE A 12 44.18 9.25 -3.24
C PHE A 12 45.49 9.18 -4.01
N ASN A 13 45.89 7.98 -4.44
CA ASN A 13 47.02 7.81 -5.36
C ASN A 13 46.63 8.35 -6.74
N ALA A 14 47.19 9.49 -7.12
CA ALA A 14 47.09 10.06 -8.45
C ALA A 14 47.94 9.26 -9.46
N CYS A 15 47.34 8.85 -10.57
CA CYS A 15 48.01 8.18 -11.67
C CYS A 15 48.86 9.20 -12.45
N PRO A 16 50.12 8.91 -12.83
CA PRO A 16 50.93 9.85 -13.60
C PRO A 16 50.43 9.96 -15.06
N PRO A 17 50.49 11.15 -15.67
CA PRO A 17 50.11 11.32 -17.07
C PRO A 17 51.14 10.65 -18.02
N PRO A 18 50.71 10.14 -19.18
CA PRO A 18 51.62 9.55 -20.17
C PRO A 18 52.51 10.62 -20.82
N PRO A 19 53.71 10.25 -21.30
CA PRO A 19 54.63 11.19 -21.94
C PRO A 19 54.08 11.70 -23.27
N PHE A 20 54.21 13.01 -23.50
CA PHE A 20 53.94 13.65 -24.77
C PHE A 20 54.93 13.15 -25.83
N VAL A 21 54.40 12.50 -26.88
CA VAL A 21 55.17 12.14 -28.07
C VAL A 21 54.94 13.25 -29.09
N ASN A 22 55.98 14.02 -29.40
CA ASN A 22 55.95 15.00 -30.49
C ASN A 22 55.85 14.24 -31.82
N PHE A 23 54.70 14.34 -32.49
CA PHE A 23 54.55 13.92 -33.87
C PHE A 23 54.85 15.12 -34.78
N ASP A 24 55.94 15.04 -35.53
CA ASP A 24 56.22 15.98 -36.62
C ASP A 24 55.13 15.87 -37.70
N PRO A 25 54.68 16.99 -38.29
CA PRO A 25 53.67 16.96 -39.35
C PRO A 25 54.27 16.44 -40.66
N PRO A 26 53.58 15.54 -41.39
CA PRO A 26 54.03 15.11 -42.71
C PRO A 26 53.87 16.24 -43.75
N ALA A 27 54.86 16.37 -44.62
CA ALA A 27 54.94 17.33 -45.73
C ALA A 27 53.76 17.21 -46.73
N PRO A 28 53.44 18.27 -47.50
CA PRO A 28 52.27 18.28 -48.38
C PRO A 28 52.52 17.43 -49.65
N SER A 29 52.02 16.19 -49.66
CA SER A 29 51.96 15.35 -50.85
C SER A 29 50.67 15.60 -51.63
N GLN A 30 50.84 16.02 -52.88
CA GLN A 30 49.83 16.42 -53.85
C GLN A 30 48.76 15.33 -54.09
N SER A 31 47.51 15.76 -54.21
CA SER A 31 46.36 14.91 -54.56
C SER A 31 46.39 14.52 -56.05
N PRO A 32 46.16 13.25 -56.41
CA PRO A 32 45.79 12.89 -57.77
C PRO A 32 44.31 13.23 -58.04
N PRO A 33 43.94 13.64 -59.28
CA PRO A 33 42.58 14.07 -59.60
C PRO A 33 41.59 12.89 -59.60
N LEU A 34 40.40 13.13 -59.06
CA LEU A 34 39.29 12.17 -59.00
C LEU A 34 38.79 11.79 -60.40
N PRO A 35 38.52 10.49 -60.70
CA PRO A 35 37.65 10.12 -61.81
C PRO A 35 36.20 10.46 -61.45
N ARG A 36 35.59 11.35 -62.23
CA ARG A 36 34.16 11.63 -62.22
C ARG A 36 33.38 10.38 -62.61
N THR A 37 32.84 9.65 -61.64
CA THR A 37 31.64 8.82 -61.83
C THR A 37 30.94 8.70 -60.47
N TYR A 38 30.09 9.67 -60.15
CA TYR A 38 29.04 9.45 -59.16
C TYR A 38 27.96 8.66 -59.89
N THR A 39 28.09 7.33 -59.92
CA THR A 39 26.92 6.49 -60.15
C THR A 39 26.01 6.73 -58.97
N GLU A 40 24.93 7.44 -59.25
CA GLU A 40 23.76 7.63 -58.41
C GLU A 40 23.26 6.24 -57.97
N LEU A 41 23.76 5.78 -56.83
CA LEU A 41 23.17 4.69 -56.09
C LEU A 41 21.91 5.27 -55.46
N THR A 42 20.79 5.16 -56.18
CA THR A 42 19.45 5.33 -55.63
C THR A 42 19.26 4.31 -54.50
N ALA A 43 19.61 4.72 -53.28
CA ALA A 43 19.25 4.04 -52.05
C ALA A 43 17.78 4.32 -51.71
N GLU A 44 16.87 4.05 -52.63
CA GLU A 44 15.44 4.18 -52.42
C GLU A 44 14.81 2.80 -52.52
N SER A 45 14.55 2.18 -51.35
CA SER A 45 13.45 1.22 -51.10
C SER A 45 13.56 0.47 -49.74
N SER A 46 14.00 1.11 -48.65
CA SER A 46 13.88 0.49 -47.29
C SER A 46 13.68 1.47 -46.11
N HIS A 47 13.76 2.78 -46.35
CA HIS A 47 13.65 3.79 -45.28
C HIS A 47 12.22 3.96 -44.71
N GLY A 48 11.19 3.61 -45.49
CA GLY A 48 9.79 3.66 -45.02
C GLY A 48 9.48 2.61 -43.95
N SER A 49 9.91 1.36 -44.16
CA SER A 49 9.64 0.25 -43.23
C SER A 49 10.35 0.43 -41.89
N HIS A 50 11.63 0.83 -41.89
CA HIS A 50 12.34 1.13 -40.65
C HIS A 50 11.74 2.30 -39.87
N SER A 51 11.27 3.35 -40.57
CA SER A 51 10.58 4.50 -39.94
C SER A 51 9.26 4.08 -39.27
N VAL A 52 8.48 3.21 -39.90
CA VAL A 52 7.24 2.65 -39.33
C VAL A 52 7.54 1.81 -38.08
N ILE A 53 8.56 0.94 -38.14
CA ILE A 53 8.99 0.14 -36.98
C ILE A 53 9.43 1.05 -35.83
N LEU A 54 10.24 2.09 -36.11
CA LEU A 54 10.70 3.03 -35.08
C LEU A 54 9.56 3.78 -34.42
N LYS A 55 8.56 4.21 -35.21
CA LYS A 55 7.34 4.84 -34.66
C LYS A 55 6.57 3.88 -33.77
N GLU A 56 6.41 2.63 -34.18
CA GLU A 56 5.72 1.61 -33.39
C GLU A 56 6.46 1.30 -32.08
N VAL A 57 7.80 1.17 -32.11
CA VAL A 57 8.62 1.00 -30.91
C VAL A 57 8.48 2.20 -29.97
N LEU A 58 8.52 3.43 -30.50
CA LEU A 58 8.40 4.64 -29.70
C LEU A 58 7.03 4.73 -29.01
N THR A 59 5.94 4.45 -29.73
CA THR A 59 4.59 4.37 -29.14
C THR A 59 4.50 3.28 -28.07
N LYS A 60 5.09 2.09 -28.31
CA LYS A 60 5.13 1.02 -27.31
C LYS A 60 5.91 1.43 -26.06
N LEU A 61 7.02 2.16 -26.20
CA LEU A 61 7.79 2.67 -25.06
C LEU A 61 7.01 3.72 -24.26
N GLU A 62 6.30 4.63 -24.93
CA GLU A 62 5.40 5.59 -24.26
C GLU A 62 4.29 4.88 -23.48
N MET A 63 3.68 3.85 -24.08
CA MET A 63 2.70 3.02 -23.39
C MET A 63 3.29 2.30 -22.18
N VAL A 64 4.51 1.75 -22.27
CA VAL A 64 5.20 1.10 -21.15
C VAL A 64 5.49 2.09 -20.01
N LEU A 65 5.90 3.32 -20.33
CA LEU A 65 6.08 4.37 -19.33
C LEU A 65 4.77 4.70 -18.61
N GLN A 66 3.67 4.86 -19.36
CA GLN A 66 2.34 5.06 -18.78
C GLN A 66 1.87 3.88 -17.92
N GLN A 67 2.18 2.65 -18.34
CA GLN A 67 1.89 1.45 -17.54
C GLN A 67 2.69 1.43 -16.24
N ASN A 68 3.98 1.76 -16.27
CA ASN A 68 4.82 1.83 -15.07
C ASN A 68 4.29 2.84 -14.05
N ASP A 69 3.88 4.04 -14.50
CA ASP A 69 3.26 5.04 -13.62
C ASP A 69 1.97 4.56 -12.98
N THR A 70 1.17 3.80 -13.74
CA THR A 70 -0.08 3.22 -13.26
C THR A 70 0.18 2.13 -12.22
N ILE A 71 1.15 1.24 -12.49
CA ILE A 71 1.58 0.19 -11.56
C ILE A 71 2.11 0.81 -10.26
N LEU A 72 2.97 1.82 -10.34
CA LEU A 72 3.49 2.52 -9.16
C LEU A 72 2.36 3.12 -8.32
N ARG A 73 1.37 3.76 -8.95
CA ARG A 73 0.19 4.28 -8.24
C ARG A 73 -0.60 3.17 -7.55
N ILE A 74 -0.85 2.04 -8.22
CA ILE A 74 -1.57 0.90 -7.64
C ILE A 74 -0.80 0.34 -6.43
N LEU A 75 0.51 0.13 -6.56
CA LEU A 75 1.35 -0.40 -5.50
C LEU A 75 1.39 0.53 -4.28
N GLN A 76 1.49 1.84 -4.49
CA GLN A 76 1.43 2.84 -3.41
C GLN A 76 0.11 2.78 -2.63
N HIS A 77 -1.02 2.54 -3.31
CA HIS A 77 -2.33 2.44 -2.66
C HIS A 77 -2.57 1.10 -1.95
N GLN A 78 -1.85 0.05 -2.33
CA GLN A 78 -1.95 -1.27 -1.72
C GLN A 78 -0.95 -1.47 -0.57
N ALA A 79 0.17 -0.77 -0.60
CA ALA A 79 1.16 -0.82 0.46
C ALA A 79 0.57 -0.28 1.77
N THR A 80 0.77 -1.02 2.85
CA THR A 80 0.61 -0.48 4.20
C THR A 80 1.93 0.20 4.56
N PRO A 81 1.96 1.51 4.89
CA PRO A 81 3.17 2.17 5.36
C PRO A 81 3.90 1.34 6.43
N PRO A 82 5.21 1.11 6.28
CA PRO A 82 6.00 0.43 7.29
C PRO A 82 5.92 1.20 8.60
N GLY A 83 5.61 0.51 9.71
CA GLY A 83 5.49 1.09 11.05
C GLY A 83 4.06 1.26 11.58
N LEU A 84 3.02 1.05 10.77
CA LEU A 84 1.63 1.09 11.29
C LEU A 84 1.28 -0.04 12.24
N GLU A 85 1.91 -1.20 12.08
CA GLU A 85 1.70 -2.34 12.97
C GLU A 85 2.24 -2.06 14.38
N GLU A 86 3.30 -1.24 14.49
CA GLU A 86 3.89 -0.81 15.76
C GLU A 86 3.15 0.40 16.36
N ALA A 87 2.49 1.20 15.53
CA ALA A 87 1.83 2.44 15.95
C ALA A 87 0.38 2.26 16.45
N ILE A 88 -0.20 1.06 16.31
CA ILE A 88 -1.60 0.80 16.64
C ILE A 88 -1.70 -0.30 17.71
N ASP A 89 -1.92 0.11 18.95
CA ASP A 89 -2.27 -0.78 20.05
C ASP A 89 -3.67 -1.37 19.83
N LEU A 90 -3.71 -2.56 19.23
CA LEU A 90 -4.93 -3.37 19.07
C LEU A 90 -4.87 -4.62 19.96
N PRO A 91 -5.99 -5.05 20.56
CA PRO A 91 -7.34 -4.50 20.42
C PRO A 91 -7.62 -3.31 21.36
N LEU A 92 -8.52 -2.42 20.95
CA LEU A 92 -8.99 -1.28 21.74
C LEU A 92 -9.77 -1.77 22.97
N ALA A 93 -9.29 -1.44 24.17
CA ALA A 93 -9.83 -1.88 25.45
C ALA A 93 -10.97 -0.99 25.95
N ASP A 94 -10.88 0.32 25.69
CA ASP A 94 -11.74 1.33 26.29
C ASP A 94 -12.19 2.43 25.33
N LEU A 95 -13.20 3.18 25.76
CA LEU A 95 -13.80 4.26 24.98
C LEU A 95 -12.81 5.41 24.65
N PRO A 96 -11.90 5.84 25.54
CA PRO A 96 -10.92 6.87 25.19
C PRO A 96 -9.97 6.43 24.07
N GLN A 97 -9.53 5.17 24.07
CA GLN A 97 -8.70 4.61 23.00
C GLN A 97 -9.47 4.58 21.67
N LEU A 98 -10.76 4.24 21.71
CA LEU A 98 -11.63 4.30 20.53
C LEU A 98 -11.76 5.72 19.98
N LEU A 99 -11.97 6.72 20.84
CA LEU A 99 -12.08 8.11 20.41
C LEU A 99 -10.77 8.66 19.84
N ALA A 100 -9.63 8.33 20.46
CA ALA A 100 -8.32 8.68 19.92
C ALA A 100 -8.06 8.03 18.55
N MET A 101 -8.52 6.79 18.36
CA MET A 101 -8.46 6.12 17.06
C MET A 101 -9.35 6.81 16.03
N GLU A 102 -10.57 7.21 16.42
CA GLU A 102 -11.52 7.91 15.55
C GLU A 102 -11.01 9.27 15.08
N ASP A 103 -10.30 10.00 15.94
CA ASP A 103 -9.64 11.25 15.58
C ASP A 103 -8.56 11.03 14.51
N LYS A 104 -7.69 10.02 14.70
CA LYS A 104 -6.70 9.61 13.69
C LYS A 104 -7.37 9.17 12.37
N LEU A 105 -8.52 8.51 12.46
CA LEU A 105 -9.33 8.11 11.31
C LEU A 105 -10.02 9.27 10.59
N GLY A 106 -9.90 10.52 11.07
CA GLY A 106 -10.24 11.69 10.26
C GLY A 106 -9.37 11.78 9.00
N SER A 107 -8.08 11.46 9.11
CA SER A 107 -7.15 11.46 7.98
C SER A 107 -7.50 10.37 6.95
N PRO A 108 -7.63 10.71 5.65
CA PRO A 108 -7.85 9.73 4.60
C PRO A 108 -6.66 8.77 4.42
N GLU A 109 -5.43 9.23 4.65
CA GLU A 109 -4.21 8.43 4.56
C GLU A 109 -4.20 7.35 5.64
N PHE A 110 -4.47 7.73 6.90
CA PHE A 110 -4.52 6.77 8.01
C PHE A 110 -5.67 5.78 7.83
N ARG A 111 -6.85 6.23 7.36
CA ARG A 111 -7.97 5.34 7.02
C ARG A 111 -7.61 4.32 5.96
N CYS A 112 -7.01 4.76 4.86
CA CYS A 112 -6.59 3.89 3.76
C CYS A 112 -5.63 2.83 4.28
N SER A 113 -4.64 3.26 5.06
CA SER A 113 -3.63 2.35 5.56
C SER A 113 -4.15 1.35 6.60
N LEU A 114 -5.01 1.79 7.54
CA LEU A 114 -5.66 0.86 8.46
C LEU A 114 -6.54 -0.14 7.71
N THR A 115 -7.22 0.31 6.65
CA THR A 115 -8.03 -0.56 5.77
C THR A 115 -7.14 -1.59 5.07
N ASN A 116 -5.95 -1.20 4.60
CA ASN A 116 -4.97 -2.09 3.98
C ASN A 116 -4.49 -3.16 4.97
N TYR A 117 -4.08 -2.72 6.17
CA TYR A 117 -3.63 -3.59 7.25
C TYR A 117 -4.71 -4.61 7.62
N LEU A 118 -5.94 -4.17 7.90
CA LEU A 118 -7.04 -5.06 8.28
C LEU A 118 -7.48 -5.99 7.13
N GLY A 119 -7.30 -5.54 5.88
CA GLY A 119 -7.55 -6.37 4.70
C GLY A 119 -6.66 -7.61 4.62
N THR A 120 -5.50 -7.61 5.29
CA THR A 120 -4.59 -8.78 5.32
C THR A 120 -5.13 -9.95 6.14
N ILE A 121 -6.11 -9.72 7.03
CA ILE A 121 -6.64 -10.74 7.95
C ILE A 121 -7.36 -11.87 7.19
N GLY A 122 -8.06 -11.52 6.11
CA GLY A 122 -8.82 -12.47 5.29
C GLY A 122 -9.95 -13.20 6.05
N GLY A 123 -10.41 -14.30 5.46
CA GLY A 123 -11.49 -15.16 5.99
C GLY A 123 -12.18 -15.93 4.87
N THR A 124 -12.99 -16.93 5.23
CA THR A 124 -13.63 -17.83 4.26
C THR A 124 -14.96 -17.31 3.71
N ASN A 125 -15.63 -16.44 4.46
CA ASN A 125 -16.89 -15.81 4.07
C ASN A 125 -17.03 -14.42 4.73
N VAL A 126 -18.09 -13.69 4.38
CA VAL A 126 -18.34 -12.32 4.88
C VAL A 126 -18.43 -12.28 6.40
N GLN A 127 -19.13 -13.24 7.00
CA GLN A 127 -19.31 -13.30 8.45
C GLN A 127 -17.99 -13.56 9.18
N ASP A 128 -17.21 -14.53 8.71
CA ASP A 128 -15.92 -14.92 9.27
C ASP A 128 -14.91 -13.76 9.16
N THR A 129 -14.77 -13.20 7.95
CA THR A 129 -13.89 -12.06 7.69
C THR A 129 -14.25 -10.87 8.59
N THR A 130 -15.53 -10.47 8.61
CA THR A 130 -16.01 -9.37 9.47
C THR A 130 -15.75 -9.65 10.94
N SER A 131 -16.01 -10.88 11.41
CA SER A 131 -15.80 -11.27 12.80
C SER A 131 -14.32 -11.24 13.20
N ARG A 132 -13.42 -11.70 12.33
CA ARG A 132 -11.97 -11.67 12.56
C ARG A 132 -11.45 -10.25 12.64
N ILE A 133 -11.85 -9.38 11.71
CA ILE A 133 -11.50 -7.97 11.70
C ILE A 133 -12.00 -7.29 13.00
N LEU A 134 -13.27 -7.47 13.36
CA LEU A 134 -13.82 -6.85 14.57
C LEU A 134 -13.15 -7.35 15.85
N LYS A 135 -12.77 -8.63 15.95
CA LYS A 135 -12.00 -9.17 17.09
C LYS A 135 -10.59 -8.60 17.17
N LYS A 136 -9.98 -8.29 16.03
CA LYS A 136 -8.65 -7.65 16.00
C LYS A 136 -8.74 -6.22 16.50
N ILE A 137 -9.81 -5.50 16.18
CA ILE A 137 -9.95 -4.08 16.52
C ILE A 137 -10.49 -3.87 17.93
N LEU A 138 -11.55 -4.59 18.32
CA LEU A 138 -12.31 -4.32 19.54
C LEU A 138 -12.13 -5.44 20.56
N SER A 139 -11.76 -5.06 21.78
CA SER A 139 -11.82 -5.97 22.92
C SER A 139 -13.26 -6.39 23.22
N HIS A 140 -13.41 -7.49 23.94
CA HIS A 140 -14.73 -7.97 24.38
C HIS A 140 -15.45 -6.95 25.27
N SER A 141 -14.73 -6.36 26.24
CA SER A 141 -15.24 -5.35 27.17
C SER A 141 -15.76 -4.11 26.43
N LEU A 142 -15.01 -3.61 25.44
CA LEU A 142 -15.42 -2.48 24.62
C LEU A 142 -16.64 -2.85 23.76
N ALA A 143 -16.64 -4.02 23.13
CA ALA A 143 -17.76 -4.47 22.30
C ALA A 143 -19.10 -4.57 23.06
N GLN A 144 -19.08 -4.83 24.37
CA GLN A 144 -20.29 -4.82 25.20
C GLN A 144 -20.84 -3.40 25.47
N LYS A 145 -19.96 -2.40 25.50
CA LYS A 145 -20.30 -0.97 25.70
C LYS A 145 -20.81 -0.29 24.42
N MET A 146 -20.82 -1.01 23.29
CA MET A 146 -21.23 -0.49 21.99
C MET A 146 -22.51 -1.15 21.48
N ASN A 147 -23.21 -0.47 20.58
CA ASN A 147 -24.21 -1.09 19.72
C ASN A 147 -24.26 -0.35 18.37
N TRP A 148 -25.14 -0.78 17.46
CA TRP A 148 -25.20 -0.17 16.13
C TRP A 148 -25.67 1.29 16.16
N ARG A 149 -26.75 1.60 16.90
CA ARG A 149 -27.46 2.90 16.86
C ARG A 149 -27.06 3.91 17.94
N GLY A 150 -26.34 3.48 18.97
CA GLY A 150 -26.01 4.27 20.17
C GLY A 150 -27.10 4.32 21.25
N VAL A 151 -28.03 3.37 21.27
CA VAL A 151 -29.17 3.40 22.21
C VAL A 151 -28.73 3.01 23.63
N ASN A 152 -29.40 3.53 24.65
CA ASN A 152 -29.14 3.26 26.08
C ASN A 152 -27.75 3.72 26.57
N GLY A 153 -27.28 4.87 26.10
CA GLY A 153 -25.98 5.43 26.51
C GLY A 153 -24.76 4.67 25.99
N LYS A 154 -24.96 3.74 25.04
CA LYS A 154 -23.87 3.01 24.38
C LYS A 154 -23.33 3.78 23.19
N THR A 155 -22.08 3.55 22.82
CA THR A 155 -21.48 4.18 21.63
C THR A 155 -22.07 3.57 20.35
N ALA A 156 -22.45 4.43 19.41
CA ALA A 156 -22.98 4.03 18.10
C ALA A 156 -21.84 3.68 17.14
N LEU A 157 -21.72 2.43 16.69
CA LEU A 157 -20.74 2.08 15.65
C LEU A 157 -21.09 2.66 14.28
N ALA A 158 -22.38 2.88 13.99
CA ALA A 158 -22.84 3.34 12.68
C ALA A 158 -22.33 4.75 12.30
N THR A 159 -22.04 5.58 13.30
CA THR A 159 -21.59 6.97 13.13
C THR A 159 -20.07 7.11 13.06
N LEU A 160 -19.32 6.05 13.38
CA LEU A 160 -17.86 6.07 13.45
C LEU A 160 -17.22 5.89 12.08
N HIS A 161 -16.03 6.46 11.89
CA HIS A 161 -15.19 6.21 10.72
C HIS A 161 -14.74 4.76 10.65
N LEU A 162 -14.60 4.09 11.80
CA LEU A 162 -14.30 2.68 11.90
C LEU A 162 -15.24 1.81 11.07
N ARG A 163 -16.52 2.19 10.92
CA ARG A 163 -17.47 1.49 10.05
C ARG A 163 -16.94 1.37 8.63
N LYS A 164 -16.51 2.50 8.04
CA LYS A 164 -16.03 2.56 6.65
C LYS A 164 -14.74 1.74 6.48
N VAL A 165 -13.86 1.78 7.47
CA VAL A 165 -12.62 0.99 7.49
C VAL A 165 -12.92 -0.51 7.48
N VAL A 166 -13.83 -0.99 8.33
CA VAL A 166 -14.19 -2.41 8.38
C VAL A 166 -14.80 -2.87 7.06
N VAL A 167 -15.72 -2.08 6.49
CA VAL A 167 -16.33 -2.38 5.18
C VAL A 167 -15.27 -2.45 4.08
N GLY A 168 -14.36 -1.47 4.04
CA GLY A 168 -13.26 -1.45 3.08
C GLY A 168 -12.34 -2.66 3.22
N ALA A 169 -12.02 -3.04 4.46
CA ALA A 169 -11.13 -4.16 4.75
C ALA A 169 -11.75 -5.50 4.34
N VAL A 170 -13.06 -5.69 4.58
CA VAL A 170 -13.79 -6.89 4.13
C VAL A 170 -13.78 -7.00 2.61
N ARG A 171 -13.95 -5.88 1.89
CA ARG A 171 -13.94 -5.86 0.42
C ARG A 171 -12.55 -6.10 -0.19
N LYS A 172 -11.49 -5.98 0.59
CA LYS A 172 -10.14 -6.35 0.15
C LYS A 172 -9.91 -7.86 0.09
N ASN A 173 -10.77 -8.66 0.73
CA ASN A 173 -10.67 -10.11 0.64
C ASN A 173 -10.99 -10.57 -0.79
N PRO A 174 -10.07 -11.23 -1.51
CA PRO A 174 -10.26 -11.65 -2.90
C PRO A 174 -11.46 -12.58 -3.11
N ILE A 175 -11.88 -13.33 -2.08
CA ILE A 175 -12.96 -14.32 -2.17
C ILE A 175 -14.34 -13.65 -2.13
N ILE A 176 -14.48 -12.53 -1.40
CA ILE A 176 -15.78 -11.90 -1.07
C ILE A 176 -15.82 -10.40 -1.41
N GLY A 177 -14.92 -9.93 -2.26
CA GLY A 177 -14.78 -8.49 -2.58
C GLY A 177 -16.02 -7.83 -3.20
N PHE A 178 -16.94 -8.63 -3.75
CA PHE A 178 -18.19 -8.17 -4.38
C PHE A 178 -19.34 -7.94 -3.39
N THR A 179 -19.14 -8.20 -2.09
CA THR A 179 -20.19 -8.05 -1.08
C THR A 179 -20.65 -6.58 -0.92
N THR A 180 -21.96 -6.42 -0.71
CA THR A 180 -22.56 -5.10 -0.50
C THR A 180 -22.21 -4.54 0.88
N GLU A 181 -22.17 -3.22 1.00
CA GLU A 181 -21.94 -2.57 2.30
C GLU A 181 -23.00 -2.99 3.32
N ALA A 182 -24.27 -3.03 2.91
CA ALA A 182 -25.38 -3.44 3.76
C ALA A 182 -25.20 -4.86 4.34
N GLU A 183 -24.71 -5.81 3.54
CA GLU A 183 -24.45 -7.17 4.01
C GLU A 183 -23.35 -7.21 5.09
N VAL A 184 -22.25 -6.46 4.89
CA VAL A 184 -21.19 -6.34 5.91
C VAL A 184 -21.74 -5.71 7.19
N GLU A 185 -22.50 -4.62 7.06
CA GLU A 185 -23.10 -3.95 8.20
C GLU A 185 -24.03 -4.86 9.00
N ASP A 186 -24.81 -5.71 8.33
CA ASP A 186 -25.68 -6.66 9.01
C ASP A 186 -24.88 -7.70 9.80
N LYS A 187 -23.73 -8.15 9.27
CA LYS A 187 -22.80 -8.99 10.04
C LYS A 187 -22.19 -8.23 11.21
N MET A 188 -21.83 -6.96 11.06
CA MET A 188 -21.32 -6.12 12.14
C MET A 188 -22.36 -5.91 13.25
N LYS A 189 -23.61 -5.56 12.88
CA LYS A 189 -24.76 -5.44 13.79
C LYS A 189 -24.95 -6.71 14.59
N ARG A 190 -25.02 -7.86 13.90
CA ARG A 190 -25.23 -9.16 14.55
C ARG A 190 -24.07 -9.51 15.47
N TRP A 191 -22.84 -9.22 15.07
CA TRP A 191 -21.65 -9.43 15.88
C TRP A 191 -21.73 -8.64 17.20
N LEU A 192 -22.06 -7.34 17.13
CA LEU A 192 -22.22 -6.49 18.32
C LEU A 192 -23.37 -6.93 19.23
N GLN A 193 -24.53 -7.32 18.66
CA GLN A 193 -25.67 -7.82 19.45
C GLN A 193 -25.30 -9.05 20.26
N LEU A 194 -24.47 -9.92 19.69
CA LEU A 194 -23.99 -11.13 20.33
C LEU A 194 -22.76 -10.89 21.22
N SER A 195 -22.34 -9.64 21.46
CA SER A 195 -21.18 -9.36 22.31
C SER A 195 -21.38 -9.90 23.71
N ALA A 196 -22.53 -9.62 24.35
CA ALA A 196 -22.86 -10.06 25.70
C ALA A 196 -23.00 -11.60 25.85
N ASP A 197 -23.21 -12.33 24.75
CA ASP A 197 -23.34 -13.80 24.76
C ASP A 197 -21.99 -14.52 24.86
N ARG A 198 -20.89 -13.83 24.54
CA ARG A 198 -19.54 -14.39 24.53
C ARG A 198 -19.00 -14.52 25.96
N GLU A 199 -17.87 -15.21 26.13
CA GLU A 199 -17.21 -15.42 27.43
C GLU A 199 -18.14 -15.98 28.52
N GLY A 200 -18.98 -16.94 28.12
CA GLY A 200 -19.92 -17.60 29.03
C GLY A 200 -21.16 -16.78 29.37
N GLY A 201 -21.40 -15.63 28.74
CA GLY A 201 -22.62 -14.84 28.97
C GLY A 201 -23.89 -15.62 28.65
N ARG A 202 -23.91 -16.41 27.57
CA ARG A 202 -25.01 -17.33 27.29
C ARG A 202 -25.21 -18.36 28.40
N LYS A 203 -24.12 -18.98 28.89
CA LYS A 203 -24.16 -19.96 29.98
C LYS A 203 -24.71 -19.34 31.27
N ARG A 204 -24.25 -18.15 31.65
CA ARG A 204 -24.76 -17.41 32.83
C ARG A 204 -26.26 -17.11 32.74
N ARG A 205 -26.76 -16.71 31.57
CA ARG A 205 -28.21 -16.48 31.39
C ARG A 205 -29.04 -17.75 31.45
N LEU A 206 -28.52 -18.86 30.91
CA LEU A 206 -29.19 -20.16 31.00
C LEU A 206 -29.25 -20.64 32.46
N LEU A 207 -28.12 -20.59 33.18
CA LEU A 207 -28.07 -20.92 34.61
C LEU A 207 -29.00 -20.04 35.47
N ALA A 208 -29.03 -18.73 35.19
CA ALA A 208 -29.94 -17.80 35.87
C ALA A 208 -31.42 -18.10 35.59
N LYS A 209 -31.75 -18.59 34.39
CA LYS A 209 -33.11 -18.99 34.01
C LYS A 209 -33.52 -20.32 34.64
N GLU A 210 -32.56 -21.22 34.86
CA GLU A 210 -32.77 -22.53 35.49
C GLU A 210 -32.79 -22.46 37.03
N GLY A 211 -32.68 -21.27 37.63
CA GLY A 211 -32.72 -21.09 39.09
C GLY A 211 -31.50 -21.66 39.83
N LEU A 212 -30.51 -22.16 39.09
CA LEU A 212 -29.23 -22.64 39.60
C LEU A 212 -28.27 -21.46 39.74
N GLY A 213 -28.57 -20.58 40.70
CA GLY A 213 -27.66 -19.52 41.14
C GLY A 213 -26.64 -20.06 42.14
N LEU A 214 -25.37 -19.72 41.91
CA LEU A 214 -24.27 -19.79 42.89
C LEU A 214 -24.60 -18.98 44.16
#